data_AF-A0A7Y6MD94-F1
#
_entry.id   AF-A0A7Y6MD94-F1
#
_cell.length_a   1.000
_cell.length_b   1.000
_cell.length_c   1.000
_cell.angle_alpha   90.00
_cell.angle_beta   90.00
_cell.angle_gamma   90.00
#
_symmetry.space_group_name_H-M   'P 1'
#
loop_
_entity.id
_entity.type
_entity.pdbx_description
1 polymer ?
#
loop_
_entity_poly.entity_id
_entity_poly.type
_entity_poly.pdbx_seq_one_letter_code
_entity_poly.pdbx_strand_id
1 'polypeptide(L)'
;MAECIEVRVTASSRDEADRICSAVVAARLTAAAQVAGQITSRYWWRGEINEADEWLVLMKTTMERFEDLAVKVRELHSYEVPQIVAVPLVAGTADYLEWIRQETAPRPGG
;
A
#
# COMPACT_ATOMS: atom_id res chain seq x y z
N MET A 1 -8.78 4.61 -19.34
CA MET A 1 -7.54 4.87 -18.57
C MET A 1 -7.74 4.25 -17.19
N ALA A 2 -6.84 3.38 -16.73
CA ALA A 2 -7.01 2.61 -15.49
C ALA A 2 -7.01 3.52 -14.26
N GLU A 3 -8.10 3.57 -13.49
CA GLU A 3 -8.25 4.47 -12.34
C GLU A 3 -7.06 4.38 -11.36
N CYS A 4 -6.48 5.54 -10.99
CA CYS A 4 -5.38 5.58 -10.02
C CYS A 4 -5.93 5.65 -8.59
N ILE A 5 -5.26 4.96 -7.67
CA ILE A 5 -5.65 4.84 -6.28
C ILE A 5 -4.46 5.07 -5.35
N GLU A 6 -4.73 5.56 -4.15
CA GLU A 6 -3.83 5.46 -3.00
C GLU A 6 -4.20 4.24 -2.18
N VAL A 7 -3.28 3.30 -2.00
CA VAL A 7 -3.45 2.15 -1.12
C VAL A 7 -2.78 2.45 0.22
N ARG A 8 -3.53 2.27 1.31
CA ARG A 8 -3.07 2.51 2.68
C ARG A 8 -2.91 1.20 3.43
N VAL A 9 -1.75 1.01 4.03
CA VAL A 9 -1.42 -0.14 4.87
C VAL A 9 -0.82 0.34 6.18
N THR A 10 -1.15 -0.29 7.30
CA THR A 10 -0.43 -0.07 8.58
C THR A 10 0.52 -1.23 8.82
N ALA A 11 1.72 -0.96 9.29
CA ALA A 11 2.73 -1.97 9.61
C ALA A 11 3.16 -1.84 11.08
N SER A 12 3.51 -2.98 11.68
CA SER A 12 3.87 -3.09 13.11
C SER A 12 5.19 -2.39 13.47
N SER A 13 6.04 -2.12 12.48
CA SER A 13 7.36 -1.54 12.68
C SER A 13 7.85 -0.80 11.44
N ARG A 14 8.85 0.07 11.63
CA ARG A 14 9.49 0.80 10.54
C ARG A 14 10.14 -0.16 9.53
N ASP A 15 10.84 -1.19 10.03
CA ASP A 15 11.52 -2.18 9.19
C ASP A 15 10.53 -3.00 8.36
N GLU A 16 9.38 -3.37 8.92
CA GLU A 16 8.31 -4.02 8.16
C GLU A 16 7.75 -3.11 7.07
N ALA A 17 7.46 -1.85 7.40
CA ALA A 17 7.00 -0.86 6.42
C ALA A 17 8.00 -0.69 5.27
N ASP A 18 9.29 -0.54 5.57
CA ASP A 18 10.34 -0.35 4.58
C ASP A 18 10.55 -1.60 3.71
N ARG A 19 10.47 -2.81 4.30
CA ARG A 19 10.50 -4.09 3.56
C ARG A 19 9.32 -4.21 2.59
N ILE A 20 8.10 -3.91 3.05
CA ILE A 20 6.90 -3.93 2.20
C ILE A 20 7.09 -2.95 1.04
N CYS A 21 7.42 -1.69 1.33
CA CYS A 21 7.62 -0.65 0.31
C CYS A 21 8.63 -1.07 -0.75
N SER A 22 9.80 -1.56 -0.32
CA SER A 22 10.86 -1.99 -1.23
C SER A 22 10.41 -3.12 -2.14
N ALA A 23 9.72 -4.13 -1.59
CA ALA A 23 9.27 -5.29 -2.34
C ALA A 23 8.18 -4.92 -3.36
N VAL A 24 7.19 -4.11 -2.98
CA VAL A 24 6.07 -3.77 -3.88
C VAL A 24 6.48 -2.80 -5.00
N VAL A 25 7.44 -1.91 -4.73
CA VAL A 25 8.02 -1.03 -5.75
C VAL A 25 8.91 -1.84 -6.70
N ALA A 26 9.76 -2.72 -6.18
CA ALA A 26 10.60 -3.59 -7.00
C ALA A 26 9.77 -4.51 -7.91
N ALA A 27 8.64 -5.01 -7.40
CA ALA A 27 7.69 -5.81 -8.16
C ALA A 27 6.78 -5.00 -9.10
N ARG A 28 6.90 -3.66 -9.13
CA ARG A 28 6.07 -2.75 -9.95
C ARG A 28 4.57 -2.87 -9.66
N LEU A 29 4.22 -3.23 -8.43
CA LEU A 29 2.82 -3.28 -7.97
C LEU A 29 2.34 -1.91 -7.49
N THR A 30 3.27 -1.01 -7.22
CA THR A 30 3.03 0.41 -6.93
C THR A 30 4.13 1.24 -7.57
N ALA A 31 3.80 2.45 -8.03
CA ALA A 31 4.79 3.38 -8.61
C ALA A 31 5.59 4.09 -7.51
N ALA A 32 4.94 4.41 -6.39
CA ALA A 32 5.55 5.04 -5.24
C ALA A 32 4.99 4.47 -3.94
N ALA A 33 5.79 4.50 -2.88
CA ALA A 33 5.38 4.19 -1.51
C ALA A 33 6.00 5.20 -0.55
N GLN A 34 5.21 5.69 0.40
CA GLN A 34 5.66 6.62 1.44
C GLN A 34 5.40 5.99 2.80
N VAL A 35 6.33 6.14 3.74
CA VAL A 35 6.18 5.68 5.12
C VAL A 35 6.01 6.90 6.01
N ALA A 36 4.91 6.96 6.76
CA ALA A 36 4.58 8.01 7.70
C ALA A 36 4.33 7.42 9.10
N GLY A 37 4.76 8.14 10.13
CA GLY A 37 4.64 7.69 11.52
C GLY A 37 5.80 8.19 12.38
N GLN A 38 5.91 7.72 13.62
CA GLN A 38 5.05 6.70 14.27
C GLN A 38 3.61 7.19 14.51
N ILE A 39 2.62 6.33 14.30
CA ILE A 39 1.20 6.59 14.62
C ILE A 39 0.71 5.65 15.72
N THR A 40 -0.38 6.01 16.39
CA THR A 40 -1.07 5.15 17.35
C THR A 40 -2.45 4.77 16.82
N SER A 41 -2.67 3.48 16.61
CA SER A 41 -3.95 2.92 16.19
C SER A 41 -4.72 2.39 17.38
N ARG A 42 -6.02 2.67 17.42
CA ARG A 42 -6.96 2.13 18.41
C ARG A 42 -8.08 1.39 17.71
N TYR A 43 -8.34 0.16 18.14
CA TYR A 43 -9.32 -0.71 17.50
C TYR A 43 -9.97 -1.65 18.50
N TRP A 44 -11.13 -2.19 18.15
CA TRP A 44 -11.81 -3.20 18.95
C TRP A 44 -11.34 -4.59 18.53
N TRP A 45 -10.85 -5.38 19.49
CA TRP A 45 -10.46 -6.75 19.24
C TRP A 45 -10.76 -7.61 20.46
N ARG A 46 -11.33 -8.80 20.24
CA ARG A 46 -11.66 -9.79 21.29
C ARG A 46 -12.40 -9.23 22.51
N GLY A 47 -13.24 -8.22 22.31
CA GLY A 47 -14.09 -7.66 23.37
C GLY A 47 -13.48 -6.50 24.14
N GLU A 48 -12.30 -6.01 23.76
CA GLU A 48 -11.65 -4.86 24.39
C GLU A 48 -11.09 -3.88 23.37
N ILE A 49 -10.87 -2.64 23.81
CA ILE A 49 -10.17 -1.63 23.04
C ILE A 49 -8.67 -1.92 23.15
N ASN A 50 -8.05 -2.13 22.00
CA ASN A 50 -6.62 -2.34 21.87
C ASN A 50 -5.96 -1.07 21.31
N GLU A 51 -4.68 -0.92 21.61
CA GLU A 51 -3.83 0.15 21.10
C GLU A 51 -2.54 -0.46 20.54
N ALA A 52 -2.06 0.04 19.41
CA ALA A 52 -0.80 -0.38 18.81
C ALA A 52 -0.08 0.83 18.20
N ASP A 53 1.23 0.87 18.38
CA ASP A 53 2.07 1.79 17.62
C ASP A 53 2.39 1.18 16.25
N GLU A 54 2.13 1.94 15.20
CA GLU A 54 2.23 1.49 13.82
C GLU A 54 2.90 2.54 12.92
N TRP A 55 3.19 2.12 11.70
CA TRP A 55 3.65 2.97 10.61
C TRP A 55 2.67 2.88 9.45
N LEU A 56 2.24 4.03 8.94
CA LEU A 56 1.33 4.12 7.81
C LEU A 56 2.13 4.14 6.50
N VAL A 57 1.82 3.20 5.62
CA VAL A 57 2.35 3.09 4.27
C VAL A 57 1.31 3.60 3.28
N LEU A 58 1.68 4.57 2.46
CA LEU A 58 0.83 5.20 1.45
C LEU A 58 1.39 4.91 0.05
N MET A 59 0.75 4.01 -0.68
CA MET A 59 1.18 3.52 -2.00
C MET A 59 0.32 4.10 -3.12
N LYS A 60 0.91 4.39 -4.29
CA LYS A 60 0.20 4.96 -5.45
C LYS A 60 0.28 3.99 -6.62
N THR A 61 -0.87 3.46 -7.00
CA THR A 61 -0.98 2.44 -8.06
C THR A 61 -2.27 2.61 -8.86
N THR A 62 -2.56 1.68 -9.77
CA THR A 62 -3.84 1.58 -10.46
C THR A 62 -4.77 0.57 -9.79
N MET A 63 -6.08 0.73 -9.99
CA MET A 63 -7.08 -0.21 -9.45
C MET A 63 -6.87 -1.64 -9.97
N GLU A 64 -6.38 -1.80 -11.20
CA GLU A 64 -6.04 -3.10 -11.80
C GLU A 64 -4.93 -3.84 -11.03
N ARG A 65 -4.08 -3.11 -10.29
CA ARG A 65 -2.98 -3.68 -9.49
C ARG A 65 -3.33 -3.92 -8.04
N PHE A 66 -4.53 -3.54 -7.60
CA PHE A 66 -4.89 -3.60 -6.20
C PHE A 66 -4.77 -5.03 -5.63
N GLU A 67 -5.31 -6.03 -6.32
CA GLU A 67 -5.28 -7.42 -5.84
C GLU A 67 -3.86 -7.99 -5.77
N ASP A 68 -3.06 -7.81 -6.82
CA ASP A 68 -1.66 -8.26 -6.84
C ASP A 68 -0.85 -7.58 -5.71
N LEU A 69 -1.05 -6.27 -5.53
CA LEU A 69 -0.43 -5.51 -4.44
C LEU A 69 -0.86 -6.05 -3.07
N ALA A 70 -2.16 -6.29 -2.88
CA ALA A 70 -2.70 -6.77 -1.61
C ALA A 70 -2.19 -8.18 -1.27
N VAL A 71 -2.08 -9.08 -2.25
CA VAL A 71 -1.44 -10.39 -2.08
C VAL A 71 0.00 -10.22 -1.63
N LYS A 72 0.78 -9.37 -2.33
CA LYS A 72 2.20 -9.20 -1.99
C LYS A 72 2.42 -8.57 -0.61
N VAL A 73 1.58 -7.62 -0.23
CA VAL A 73 1.60 -7.04 1.11
C VAL A 73 1.33 -8.12 2.16
N ARG A 74 0.28 -8.94 1.98
CA ARG A 74 -0.07 -10.03 2.92
C ARG A 74 1.05 -11.05 3.11
N GLU A 75 1.77 -11.41 2.04
CA GLU A 75 2.93 -12.32 2.15
C GLU A 75 4.04 -11.80 3.06
N LEU A 76 4.19 -10.47 3.16
CA LEU A 76 5.29 -9.81 3.86
C LEU A 76 4.89 -9.29 5.25
N HIS A 77 3.60 -9.33 5.57
CA HIS A 77 3.04 -8.72 6.77
C HIS A 77 3.03 -9.68 7.95
N SER A 78 3.34 -9.17 9.13
CA SER A 78 3.23 -9.89 10.41
C SER A 78 1.79 -10.11 10.91
N TYR A 79 0.80 -9.38 10.39
CA TYR A 79 -0.58 -9.45 10.85
C TYR A 79 -1.36 -10.45 10.00
N GLU A 80 -2.22 -11.21 10.64
CA GLU A 80 -3.12 -12.16 9.96
C GLU A 80 -4.10 -11.44 9.03
N VAL A 81 -4.63 -10.29 9.50
CA VAL A 81 -5.55 -9.44 8.74
C VAL A 81 -5.01 -8.01 8.74
N PRO A 82 -4.05 -7.68 7.85
CA PRO A 82 -3.50 -6.33 7.79
C PRO A 82 -4.53 -5.35 7.20
N GLN A 83 -4.48 -4.10 7.62
CA GLN A 83 -5.21 -3.03 6.94
C GLN A 83 -4.65 -2.88 5.52
N ILE A 84 -5.49 -3.07 4.50
CA ILE A 84 -5.14 -2.78 3.10
C ILE A 84 -6.38 -2.18 2.44
N VAL A 85 -6.40 -0.86 2.27
CA VAL A 85 -7.57 -0.13 1.75
C VAL A 85 -7.19 0.79 0.60
N ALA A 86 -8.04 0.86 -0.42
CA ALA A 86 -7.86 1.76 -1.56
C ALA A 86 -8.69 3.06 -1.38
N VAL A 87 -8.07 4.19 -1.70
CA VAL A 87 -8.71 5.51 -1.74
C VAL A 87 -8.58 6.05 -3.17
N PRO A 88 -9.68 6.48 -3.83
CA PRO A 88 -9.63 6.95 -5.21
C PRO A 88 -8.85 8.27 -5.32
N LEU A 89 -7.96 8.35 -6.31
CA LEU A 89 -7.31 9.61 -6.68
C LEU A 89 -8.17 10.32 -7.73
N VAL A 90 -9.08 11.17 -7.26
CA VAL A 90 -10.04 11.90 -8.12
C VAL A 90 -9.37 12.98 -8.99
N ALA A 91 -8.17 13.43 -8.61
CA ALA A 91 -7.40 14.41 -9.36
C ALA A 91 -5.89 14.27 -9.05
N GLY A 92 -5.07 14.69 -10.01
CA GLY A 92 -3.61 14.73 -9.93
C GLY A 92 -3.07 15.41 -11.19
N THR A 93 -1.79 15.77 -11.20
CA THR A 93 -1.19 16.30 -12.44
C THR A 93 -1.14 15.19 -13.49
N ALA A 94 -1.40 15.54 -14.75
CA ALA A 94 -1.58 14.56 -15.82
C ALA A 94 -0.33 13.69 -16.03
N ASP A 95 0.85 14.32 -15.96
CA ASP A 95 2.16 13.68 -16.03
C ASP A 95 2.39 12.69 -14.88
N TYR A 96 2.00 13.03 -13.65
CA TYR A 96 2.17 12.14 -12.49
C TYR A 96 1.23 10.94 -12.54
N LEU A 97 -0.05 11.16 -12.90
CA LEU A 97 -1.01 10.06 -13.05
C LEU A 97 -0.63 9.12 -14.20
N GLU A 98 -0.07 9.66 -15.28
CA GLU A 98 0.46 8.86 -16.39
C GLU A 98 1.69 8.06 -15.96
N TRP A 99 2.61 8.67 -15.23
CA TRP A 99 3.77 7.97 -14.66
C TRP A 99 3.37 6.80 -13.76
N ILE A 100 2.35 6.96 -12.91
CA ILE A 100 1.81 5.86 -12.08
C ILE A 100 1.37 4.68 -12.97
N ARG A 101 0.60 4.96 -14.03
CA ARG A 101 0.10 3.93 -14.94
C ARG A 101 1.26 3.23 -15.68
N GLN A 102 2.24 3.99 -16.14
CA GLN A 102 3.38 3.44 -16.88
C GLN A 102 4.26 2.54 -16.01
N GLU A 103 4.59 2.96 -14.79
CA GLU A 103 5.46 2.17 -13.93
C GLU A 103 4.79 0.91 -13.37
N THR A 104 3.46 0.90 -13.31
CA THR A 104 2.67 -0.23 -12.79
C THR A 104 2.05 -1.10 -13.89
N ALA A 105 2.18 -0.75 -15.17
CA ALA A 105 1.64 -1.54 -16.27
C ALA A 105 2.20 -3.00 -16.27
N PRO A 106 1.36 -4.02 -16.56
CA PRO A 106 1.83 -5.38 -16.79
C PRO A 106 2.88 -5.40 -17.89
N ARG A 107 4.06 -5.95 -17.59
CA ARG A 107 5.08 -6.16 -18.62
C ARG A 107 4.85 -7.52 -19.27
N PRO A 108 4.81 -7.60 -20.61
CA PRO A 108 4.77 -8.89 -21.28
C PRO A 108 6.09 -9.64 -20.99
N GLY A 109 5.98 -10.81 -20.36
CA GLY A 109 7.11 -11.74 -20.15
C GLY A 109 7.65 -11.88 -18.71
N GLY A 110 6.83 -11.62 -17.69
CA GLY A 110 7.13 -12.02 -16.30
C GLY A 110 6.42 -13.30 -15.91
#